data_AF-A0A3C0TXC3-F1
#
_entry.id   AF-A0A3C0TXC3-F1
#
_cell.length_a   1.000
_cell.length_b   1.000
_cell.length_c   1.000
_cell.angle_alpha   90.00
_cell.angle_beta   90.00
_cell.angle_gamma   90.00
#
_symmetry.space_group_name_H-M   'P 1'
#
loop_
_entity.id
_entity.type
_entity.pdbx_description
1 polymer ?
#
loop_
_entity_poly.entity_id
_entity_poly.type
_entity_poly.pdbx_seq_one_letter_code
_entity_poly.pdbx_strand_id
1 'polypeptide(L)'
;QFRGPDPAANALLFQVVQGQEPFARGPALAAAWSQARTNDSFPMIARVHLNSTRELFLSPDLLPIAPDAGRALLAAGDVNAAGQWYAMARGLQSLGPNPDAYRTMHSLWPLLWIAQSAEVMADDPGAMIAAWLAQLPPGQKTRQGPLMLTTLAALGLVIPDSAWITLMTDQKENTGQQPVPPPSPVMLHMLSDASSSGRTGLTVLLGLCLMGEQGAYLAEPLALGPVLEALNQTGLHKEARALAMDALLHAGI
;
A
#
# COMPACT_ATOMS: atom_id res chain seq x y z
N GLN A 1 -17.10 10.47 -19.75
CA GLN A 1 -15.91 10.55 -20.62
C GLN A 1 -14.70 10.50 -19.73
N PHE A 2 -14.05 9.34 -19.61
CA PHE A 2 -12.82 9.18 -18.84
C PHE A 2 -11.67 9.81 -19.62
N ARG A 3 -11.09 10.88 -19.09
CA ARG A 3 -9.85 11.45 -19.61
C ARG A 3 -8.71 10.59 -19.07
N GLY A 4 -8.28 9.60 -19.85
CA GLY A 4 -7.13 8.78 -19.51
C GLY A 4 -5.88 9.66 -19.29
N PRO A 5 -4.85 9.15 -18.58
CA PRO A 5 -3.60 9.88 -18.38
C PRO A 5 -3.04 10.30 -19.75
N ASP A 6 -2.64 11.56 -19.88
CA ASP A 6 -2.16 12.14 -21.14
C ASP A 6 -0.93 11.35 -21.62
N PRO A 7 -1.05 10.53 -22.68
CA PRO A 7 0.02 9.64 -23.10
C PRO A 7 1.28 10.41 -23.49
N ALA A 8 1.11 11.65 -23.96
CA ALA A 8 2.20 12.54 -24.32
C ALA A 8 2.99 13.02 -23.09
N ALA A 9 2.30 13.34 -21.98
CA ALA A 9 2.95 13.74 -20.73
C ALA A 9 3.79 12.60 -20.14
N ASN A 10 3.25 11.37 -20.14
CA ASN A 10 3.97 10.19 -19.67
C ASN A 10 5.16 9.84 -20.59
N ALA A 11 5.01 9.97 -21.91
CA ALA A 11 6.09 9.76 -22.87
C ALA A 11 7.23 10.78 -22.72
N LEU A 12 6.89 12.06 -22.44
CA LEU A 12 7.87 13.11 -22.18
C LEU A 12 8.64 12.85 -20.88
N LEU A 13 7.96 12.45 -19.80
CA LEU A 13 8.61 12.06 -18.55
C LEU A 13 9.53 10.84 -18.73
N PHE A 14 9.10 9.85 -19.53
CA PHE A 14 9.95 8.70 -19.87
C PHE A 14 11.21 9.09 -20.66
N GLN A 15 11.10 10.00 -21.65
CA GLN A 15 12.25 10.50 -22.39
C GLN A 15 13.22 11.28 -21.51
N VAL A 16 12.70 12.06 -20.55
CA VAL A 16 13.52 12.80 -19.58
C VAL A 16 14.25 11.85 -18.63
N VAL A 17 13.60 10.77 -18.17
CA VAL A 17 14.26 9.75 -17.33
C VAL A 17 15.35 8.99 -18.08
N GLN A 18 15.13 8.68 -19.37
CA GLN A 18 16.11 7.98 -20.22
C GLN A 18 17.34 8.83 -20.56
N GLY A 19 17.20 10.15 -20.65
CA GLY A 19 18.26 11.07 -21.08
C GLY A 19 19.12 11.68 -19.96
N GLN A 20 18.82 11.40 -18.69
CA GLN A 20 19.49 12.05 -17.55
C GLN A 20 20.49 11.15 -16.83
N GLU A 21 21.54 11.77 -16.29
CA GLU A 21 22.48 11.16 -15.35
C GLU A 21 21.73 10.59 -14.13
N PRO A 22 22.18 9.48 -13.52
CA PRO A 22 21.44 8.74 -12.49
C PRO A 22 20.88 9.60 -11.34
N PHE A 23 21.56 10.67 -10.97
CA PHE A 23 21.13 11.61 -9.91
C PHE A 23 19.92 12.47 -10.28
N ALA A 24 19.78 12.86 -11.55
CA ALA A 24 18.68 13.71 -12.01
C ALA A 24 17.40 12.91 -12.36
N ARG A 25 17.51 11.58 -12.48
CA ARG A 25 16.36 10.66 -12.68
C ARG A 25 15.41 10.61 -11.49
N GLY A 26 15.93 10.76 -10.27
CA GLY A 26 15.14 10.68 -9.03
C GLY A 26 13.97 11.66 -8.99
N PRO A 27 14.21 12.98 -9.17
CA PRO A 27 13.14 13.98 -9.24
C PRO A 27 12.10 13.73 -10.34
N ALA A 28 12.52 13.27 -11.52
CA ALA A 28 11.61 12.98 -12.64
C ALA A 28 10.68 11.78 -12.32
N LEU A 29 11.22 10.73 -11.70
CA LEU A 29 10.43 9.58 -11.24
C LEU A 29 9.46 9.98 -10.11
N ALA A 30 9.91 10.80 -9.16
CA ALA A 30 9.06 11.28 -8.08
C ALA A 30 7.86 12.09 -8.60
N ALA A 31 8.06 12.92 -9.62
CA ALA A 31 6.97 13.64 -10.27
C ALA A 31 5.98 12.68 -10.95
N ALA A 32 6.47 11.69 -11.70
CA ALA A 32 5.64 10.69 -12.36
C ALA A 32 4.79 9.88 -11.36
N TRP A 33 5.38 9.43 -10.26
CA TRP A 33 4.67 8.71 -9.20
C TRP A 33 3.65 9.56 -8.45
N SER A 34 3.98 10.81 -8.16
CA SER A 34 3.05 11.74 -7.53
C SER A 34 1.78 11.93 -8.37
N GLN A 35 1.95 12.12 -9.68
CA GLN A 35 0.84 12.22 -10.62
C GLN A 35 0.07 10.89 -10.78
N ALA A 36 0.76 9.76 -10.72
CA ALA A 36 0.13 8.46 -10.85
C ALA A 36 -0.81 8.14 -9.67
N ARG A 37 -0.48 8.62 -8.46
CA ARG A 37 -1.32 8.48 -7.26
C ARG A 37 -2.62 9.28 -7.33
N THR A 38 -2.63 10.43 -8.02
CA THR A 38 -3.87 11.22 -8.15
C THR A 38 -4.85 10.61 -9.15
N ASN A 39 -4.37 9.70 -10.00
CA ASN A 39 -5.12 9.14 -11.13
C ASN A 39 -5.30 7.61 -11.03
N ASP A 40 -5.11 7.02 -9.85
CA ASP A 40 -5.21 5.57 -9.58
C ASP A 40 -4.38 4.67 -10.53
N SER A 41 -3.30 5.23 -11.09
CA SER A 41 -2.45 4.58 -12.10
C SER A 41 -1.07 4.20 -11.57
N PHE A 42 -0.86 4.37 -10.27
CA PHE A 42 0.42 4.15 -9.60
C PHE A 42 1.05 2.77 -9.87
N PRO A 43 0.34 1.63 -9.76
CA PRO A 43 0.95 0.32 -10.01
C PRO A 43 1.44 0.16 -11.46
N MET A 44 0.73 0.74 -12.42
CA MET A 44 1.11 0.68 -13.84
C MET A 44 2.36 1.52 -14.11
N ILE A 45 2.37 2.77 -13.62
CA ILE A 45 3.52 3.68 -13.78
C ILE A 45 4.75 3.15 -13.05
N ALA A 46 4.59 2.56 -11.85
CA ALA A 46 5.67 1.89 -11.13
C ALA A 46 6.31 0.77 -11.96
N ARG A 47 5.49 -0.08 -12.60
CA ARG A 47 5.98 -1.17 -13.47
C ARG A 47 6.72 -0.65 -14.71
N VAL A 48 6.21 0.41 -15.36
CA VAL A 48 6.86 1.01 -16.53
C VAL A 48 8.26 1.55 -16.18
N HIS A 49 8.41 2.13 -15.00
CA HIS A 49 9.67 2.72 -14.55
C HIS A 49 10.53 1.80 -13.67
N LEU A 50 10.22 0.51 -13.59
CA LEU A 50 10.88 -0.42 -12.67
C LEU A 50 12.40 -0.46 -12.87
N ASN A 51 12.86 -0.61 -14.11
CA ASN A 51 14.30 -0.69 -14.40
C ASN A 51 15.00 0.61 -13.98
N SER A 52 14.41 1.77 -14.30
CA SER A 52 14.94 3.07 -13.88
C SER A 52 14.95 3.25 -12.37
N THR A 53 13.98 2.64 -11.66
CA THR A 53 13.89 2.66 -10.20
C THR A 53 14.99 1.81 -9.55
N ARG A 54 15.28 0.64 -10.13
CA ARG A 54 16.37 -0.24 -9.69
C ARG A 54 17.76 0.36 -9.90
N GLU A 55 17.89 1.18 -10.94
CA GLU A 55 19.13 1.89 -11.24
C GLU A 55 19.35 3.13 -10.37
N LEU A 56 18.38 3.51 -9.53
CA LEU A 56 18.58 4.59 -8.56
C LEU A 56 19.66 4.18 -7.56
N PHE A 57 20.67 5.03 -7.42
CA PHE A 57 21.70 4.83 -6.43
C PHE A 57 21.13 5.06 -5.02
N LEU A 58 21.32 4.11 -4.11
CA LEU A 58 20.88 4.22 -2.72
C LEU A 58 21.73 5.28 -1.99
N SER A 59 21.23 6.52 -1.93
CA SER A 59 21.92 7.66 -1.31
C SER A 59 21.01 8.42 -0.33
N PRO A 60 21.57 8.96 0.77
CA PRO A 60 20.86 9.89 1.66
C PRO A 60 20.22 11.08 0.92
N ASP A 61 20.82 11.54 -0.17
CA ASP A 61 20.31 12.68 -0.95
C ASP A 61 18.95 12.39 -1.62
N LEU A 62 18.61 11.10 -1.78
CA LEU A 62 17.34 10.64 -2.36
C LEU A 62 16.31 10.26 -1.29
N LEU A 63 16.58 10.47 0.00
CA LEU A 63 15.60 10.25 1.06
C LEU A 63 14.23 10.93 0.83
N PRO A 64 14.15 12.16 0.28
CA PRO A 64 12.85 12.80 0.05
C PRO A 64 11.92 12.01 -0.89
N ILE A 65 12.48 11.20 -1.79
CA ILE A 65 11.75 10.38 -2.78
C ILE A 65 11.68 8.89 -2.40
N ALA A 66 12.43 8.48 -1.37
CA ALA A 66 12.55 7.09 -0.95
C ALA A 66 11.22 6.39 -0.61
N PRO A 67 10.19 7.03 -0.01
CA PRO A 67 8.89 6.39 0.19
C PRO A 67 8.25 5.94 -1.13
N ASP A 68 8.36 6.77 -2.17
CA ASP A 68 7.72 6.50 -3.47
C ASP A 68 8.54 5.48 -4.28
N ALA A 69 9.87 5.55 -4.19
CA ALA A 69 10.75 4.53 -4.77
C ALA A 69 10.52 3.15 -4.13
N GLY A 70 10.42 3.08 -2.80
CA GLY A 70 10.15 1.83 -2.08
C GLY A 70 8.81 1.22 -2.46
N ARG A 71 7.74 2.03 -2.56
CA ARG A 71 6.42 1.59 -3.05
C ARG A 71 6.46 1.09 -4.49
N ALA A 72 7.17 1.79 -5.37
CA ALA A 72 7.30 1.38 -6.76
C ALA A 72 8.01 0.02 -6.90
N LEU A 73 9.04 -0.20 -6.07
CA LEU A 73 9.74 -1.48 -5.98
C LEU A 73 8.83 -2.59 -5.41
N LEU A 74 8.04 -2.31 -4.37
CA LEU A 74 7.06 -3.25 -3.83
C LEU A 74 5.96 -3.61 -4.83
N ALA A 75 5.45 -2.62 -5.58
CA ALA A 75 4.48 -2.82 -6.66
C ALA A 75 5.02 -3.71 -7.79
N ALA A 76 6.34 -3.74 -7.95
CA ALA A 76 7.04 -4.60 -8.89
C ALA A 76 7.46 -5.96 -8.29
N GLY A 77 7.16 -6.22 -7.01
CA GLY A 77 7.58 -7.41 -6.29
C GLY A 77 9.05 -7.43 -5.88
N ASP A 78 9.78 -6.30 -6.03
CA ASP A 78 11.19 -6.17 -5.62
C ASP A 78 11.31 -5.78 -4.15
N VAL A 79 10.94 -6.73 -3.30
CA VAL A 79 10.85 -6.54 -1.86
C VAL A 79 12.22 -6.28 -1.23
N ASN A 80 13.28 -6.88 -1.79
CA ASN A 80 14.65 -6.69 -1.32
C ASN A 80 15.10 -5.23 -1.54
N ALA A 81 14.96 -4.71 -2.76
CA ALA A 81 15.35 -3.34 -3.05
C ALA A 81 14.53 -2.32 -2.23
N ALA A 82 13.23 -2.57 -2.01
CA ALA A 82 12.41 -1.75 -1.11
C ALA A 82 12.90 -1.82 0.35
N GLY A 83 13.31 -2.99 0.81
CA GLY A 83 13.91 -3.21 2.13
C GLY A 83 15.23 -2.46 2.31
N GLN A 84 16.02 -2.27 1.25
CA GLN A 84 17.27 -1.48 1.32
C GLN A 84 17.00 0.01 1.59
N TRP A 85 15.97 0.58 0.97
CA TRP A 85 15.52 1.95 1.27
C TRP A 85 15.11 2.11 2.74
N TYR A 86 14.35 1.14 3.26
CA TYR A 86 13.96 1.09 4.67
C TYR A 86 15.18 0.98 5.60
N ALA A 87 16.12 0.09 5.30
CA ALA A 87 17.34 -0.11 6.09
C ALA A 87 18.23 1.14 6.12
N MET A 88 18.39 1.83 4.99
CA MET A 88 19.12 3.10 4.93
C MET A 88 18.45 4.17 5.80
N ALA A 89 17.13 4.34 5.68
CA ALA A 89 16.38 5.28 6.50
C ALA A 89 16.51 4.97 8.00
N ARG A 90 16.37 3.70 8.39
CA ARG A 90 16.57 3.24 9.77
C ARG A 90 17.98 3.54 10.28
N GLY A 91 19.00 3.28 9.46
CA GLY A 91 20.39 3.58 9.78
C GLY A 91 20.63 5.07 10.03
N LEU A 92 20.13 5.94 9.14
CA LEU A 92 20.27 7.40 9.29
C LEU A 92 19.51 7.94 10.50
N GLN A 93 18.31 7.42 10.76
CA GLN A 93 17.53 7.80 11.95
C GLN A 93 18.22 7.39 13.26
N SER A 94 19.01 6.32 13.25
CA SER A 94 19.79 5.89 14.43
C SER A 94 20.97 6.81 14.76
N LEU A 95 21.45 7.58 13.78
CA LEU A 95 22.55 8.54 13.96
C LEU A 95 22.07 9.90 14.49
N GLY A 96 20.77 10.18 14.40
CA GLY A 96 20.16 11.40 14.90
C GLY A 96 18.80 11.68 14.24
N PRO A 97 18.06 12.70 14.72
CA PRO A 97 16.78 13.08 14.15
C PRO A 97 16.91 13.44 12.67
N ASN A 98 16.27 12.68 11.78
CA ASN A 98 16.21 12.96 10.36
C ASN A 98 14.76 12.84 9.86
N PRO A 99 14.09 13.96 9.52
CA PRO A 99 12.68 13.95 9.12
C PRO A 99 12.37 13.07 7.90
N ASP A 100 13.24 13.07 6.88
CA ASP A 100 13.02 12.28 5.67
C ASP A 100 13.27 10.78 5.91
N ALA A 101 14.24 10.46 6.75
CA ALA A 101 14.48 9.08 7.20
C ALA A 101 13.29 8.56 8.04
N TYR A 102 12.82 9.37 9.00
CA TYR A 102 11.61 9.07 9.78
C TYR A 102 10.40 8.81 8.87
N ARG A 103 10.15 9.72 7.92
CA ARG A 103 9.06 9.58 6.95
C ARG A 103 9.18 8.30 6.13
N THR A 104 10.37 8.01 5.61
CA THR A 104 10.64 6.82 4.79
C THR A 104 10.41 5.53 5.58
N MET A 105 10.98 5.44 6.78
CA MET A 105 10.87 4.26 7.64
C MET A 105 9.41 3.91 7.89
N HIS A 106 8.64 4.88 8.38
CA HIS A 106 7.25 4.66 8.75
C HIS A 106 6.31 4.56 7.54
N SER A 107 6.62 5.18 6.40
CA SER A 107 5.83 5.03 5.18
C SER A 107 5.96 3.64 4.55
N LEU A 108 7.15 3.03 4.62
CA LEU A 108 7.43 1.72 4.02
C LEU A 108 7.15 0.55 4.95
N TRP A 109 7.21 0.76 6.27
CA TRP A 109 7.08 -0.32 7.26
C TRP A 109 5.83 -1.20 7.08
N PRO A 110 4.59 -0.64 6.96
CA PRO A 110 3.40 -1.48 6.86
C PRO A 110 3.41 -2.34 5.58
N LEU A 111 3.91 -1.79 4.47
CA LEU A 111 3.97 -2.49 3.19
C LEU A 111 5.04 -3.57 3.21
N LEU A 112 6.20 -3.31 3.81
CA LEU A 112 7.25 -4.32 4.00
C LEU A 112 6.81 -5.44 4.93
N TRP A 113 6.03 -5.14 5.97
CA TRP A 113 5.44 -6.15 6.84
C TRP A 113 4.48 -7.07 6.08
N ILE A 114 3.67 -6.52 5.17
CA ILE A 114 2.79 -7.30 4.29
C ILE A 114 3.61 -8.14 3.32
N ALA A 115 4.68 -7.58 2.75
CA ALA A 115 5.53 -8.26 1.78
C ALA A 115 6.41 -9.37 2.38
N GLN A 116 6.85 -9.25 3.64
CA GLN A 116 7.94 -10.09 4.20
C GLN A 116 7.58 -10.95 5.41
N SER A 117 6.33 -10.93 5.89
CA SER A 117 5.91 -11.58 7.15
C SER A 117 6.52 -10.92 8.40
N ALA A 118 5.81 -11.02 9.54
CA ALA A 118 6.13 -10.31 10.78
C ALA A 118 7.46 -10.72 11.40
N GLU A 119 7.88 -11.96 11.20
CA GLU A 119 9.06 -12.56 11.85
C GLU A 119 10.37 -11.86 11.45
N VAL A 120 10.36 -11.12 10.34
CA VAL A 120 11.54 -10.44 9.78
C VAL A 120 11.70 -9.01 10.32
N MET A 121 10.63 -8.40 10.86
CA MET A 121 10.67 -6.99 11.30
C MET A 121 10.80 -6.89 12.82
N ALA A 122 11.91 -6.30 13.30
CA ALA A 122 12.23 -6.17 14.72
C ALA A 122 11.58 -4.97 15.42
N ASP A 123 10.87 -4.12 14.69
CA ASP A 123 10.28 -2.88 15.22
C ASP A 123 8.91 -3.13 15.85
N ASP A 124 8.55 -2.36 16.89
CA ASP A 124 7.25 -2.48 17.56
C ASP A 124 6.09 -2.10 16.61
N PRO A 125 5.18 -3.04 16.28
CA PRO A 125 4.09 -2.77 15.35
C PRO A 125 3.17 -1.61 15.76
N GLY A 126 2.88 -1.50 17.06
CA GLY A 126 1.99 -0.45 17.58
C GLY A 126 2.57 0.95 17.34
N ALA A 127 3.84 1.15 17.68
CA ALA A 127 4.56 2.39 17.43
C ALA A 127 4.67 2.71 15.92
N MET A 128 4.95 1.71 15.08
CA MET A 128 5.07 1.92 13.64
C MET A 128 3.75 2.34 12.99
N ILE A 129 2.65 1.71 13.39
CA ILE A 129 1.30 2.07 12.92
C ILE A 129 0.93 3.48 13.39
N ALA A 130 1.16 3.80 14.66
CA ALA A 130 0.86 5.12 15.20
C ALA A 130 1.64 6.23 14.46
N ALA A 131 2.93 6.00 14.21
CA ALA A 131 3.78 6.92 13.46
C ALA A 131 3.38 7.05 11.99
N TRP A 132 2.95 5.96 11.35
CA TRP A 132 2.41 6.00 9.99
C TRP A 132 1.11 6.83 9.92
N LEU A 133 0.16 6.57 10.82
CA LEU A 133 -1.09 7.35 10.90
C LEU A 133 -0.83 8.84 11.11
N ALA A 134 0.14 9.19 11.97
CA ALA A 134 0.48 10.57 12.28
C ALA A 134 1.02 11.37 11.07
N GLN A 135 1.52 10.70 10.02
CA GLN A 135 2.01 11.34 8.81
C GLN A 135 0.93 11.63 7.77
N LEU A 136 -0.24 11.00 7.91
CA LEU A 136 -1.32 11.17 6.93
C LEU A 136 -2.07 12.48 7.16
N PRO A 137 -2.29 13.29 6.10
CA PRO A 137 -3.25 14.37 6.14
C PRO A 137 -4.65 13.87 6.54
N PRO A 138 -5.50 14.67 7.21
CA PRO A 138 -6.80 14.23 7.72
C PRO A 138 -7.66 13.47 6.70
N GLY A 139 -7.85 14.04 5.50
CA GLY A 139 -8.64 13.38 4.44
C GLY A 139 -8.05 12.06 3.92
N GLN A 140 -6.71 11.93 3.90
CA GLN A 140 -6.07 10.66 3.56
C GLN A 140 -6.17 9.66 4.72
N LYS A 141 -6.05 10.13 5.98
CA LYS A 141 -6.17 9.28 7.16
C LYS A 141 -7.55 8.62 7.25
N THR A 142 -8.62 9.35 6.94
CA THR A 142 -9.99 8.80 6.90
C THR A 142 -10.16 7.70 5.86
N ARG A 143 -9.49 7.81 4.71
CA ARG A 143 -9.59 6.84 3.61
C ARG A 143 -8.64 5.66 3.75
N GLN A 144 -7.35 5.96 3.94
CA GLN A 144 -6.26 5.00 3.91
C GLN A 144 -6.08 4.29 5.26
N GLY A 145 -6.40 4.97 6.36
CA GLY A 145 -6.27 4.44 7.71
C GLY A 145 -7.07 3.15 7.92
N PRO A 146 -8.40 3.15 7.72
CA PRO A 146 -9.21 1.96 7.89
C PRO A 146 -8.74 0.81 7.00
N LEU A 147 -8.43 1.10 5.73
CA LEU A 147 -7.96 0.09 4.77
C LEU A 147 -6.67 -0.58 5.23
N MET A 148 -5.66 0.20 5.62
CA MET A 148 -4.38 -0.32 6.11
C MET A 148 -4.56 -1.13 7.40
N LEU A 149 -5.26 -0.60 8.41
CA LEU A 149 -5.43 -1.30 9.68
C LEU A 149 -6.22 -2.61 9.52
N THR A 150 -7.29 -2.61 8.73
CA THR A 150 -8.08 -3.81 8.43
C THR A 150 -7.24 -4.84 7.67
N THR A 151 -6.42 -4.40 6.72
CA THR A 151 -5.53 -5.29 5.96
C THR A 151 -4.50 -5.95 6.87
N LEU A 152 -3.84 -5.19 7.74
CA LEU A 152 -2.87 -5.71 8.70
C LEU A 152 -3.51 -6.68 9.69
N ALA A 153 -4.68 -6.33 10.23
CA ALA A 153 -5.44 -7.18 11.15
C ALA A 153 -5.85 -8.52 10.50
N ALA A 154 -6.38 -8.47 9.27
CA ALA A 154 -6.78 -9.66 8.52
C ALA A 154 -5.62 -10.62 8.21
N LEU A 155 -4.41 -10.06 8.06
CA LEU A 155 -3.17 -10.81 7.88
C LEU A 155 -2.55 -11.29 9.20
N GLY A 156 -3.21 -11.06 10.33
CA GLY A 156 -2.85 -11.57 11.65
C GLY A 156 -2.02 -10.63 12.52
N LEU A 157 -1.85 -9.36 12.14
CA LEU A 157 -1.20 -8.38 13.02
C LEU A 157 -2.17 -7.92 14.11
N VAL A 158 -1.75 -8.01 15.37
CA VAL A 158 -2.52 -7.45 16.48
C VAL A 158 -2.39 -5.93 16.45
N ILE A 159 -3.50 -5.25 16.15
CA ILE A 159 -3.56 -3.79 16.10
C ILE A 159 -4.04 -3.25 17.45
N PRO A 160 -3.34 -2.30 18.09
CA PRO A 160 -3.80 -1.72 19.35
C PRO A 160 -5.07 -0.88 19.17
N ASP A 161 -5.97 -0.93 20.14
CA ASP A 161 -7.24 -0.17 20.13
C ASP A 161 -7.03 1.34 19.94
N SER A 162 -5.92 1.88 20.43
CA SER A 162 -5.58 3.31 20.26
C SER A 162 -5.48 3.72 18.79
N ALA A 163 -5.03 2.84 17.90
CA ALA A 163 -4.96 3.11 16.46
C ALA A 163 -6.38 3.23 15.86
N TRP A 164 -7.29 2.33 16.23
CA TRP A 164 -8.69 2.38 15.81
C TRP A 164 -9.41 3.62 16.36
N ILE A 165 -9.19 3.95 17.64
CA ILE A 165 -9.76 5.14 18.28
C ILE A 165 -9.29 6.43 17.58
N THR A 166 -8.03 6.48 17.14
CA THR A 166 -7.49 7.62 16.38
C THR A 166 -8.25 7.86 15.07
N LEU A 167 -8.71 6.80 14.40
CA LEU A 167 -9.49 6.92 13.16
C LEU A 167 -10.95 7.36 13.40
N MET A 168 -11.51 7.09 14.58
CA MET A 168 -12.86 7.51 14.94
C MET A 168 -12.93 9.02 15.25
N THR A 169 -11.90 9.57 15.89
CA THR A 169 -11.90 10.98 16.32
C THR A 169 -11.58 11.97 15.19
N ASP A 170 -10.97 11.51 14.09
CA ASP A 170 -10.55 12.33 12.95
C ASP A 170 -11.60 12.40 11.81
N GLN A 171 -12.84 11.90 12.03
CA GLN A 171 -13.92 11.82 11.03
C GLN A 171 -14.53 13.17 10.59
N LYS A 172 -13.88 14.31 10.83
CA LYS A 172 -14.54 15.63 10.74
C LYS A 172 -14.82 16.15 9.32
N GLU A 173 -14.35 15.49 8.24
CA GLU A 173 -14.42 16.05 6.87
C GLU A 173 -14.72 15.03 5.75
N ASN A 174 -15.66 14.09 5.97
CA ASN A 174 -16.15 13.23 4.87
C ASN A 174 -17.16 13.98 3.96
N THR A 175 -16.70 15.00 3.22
CA THR A 175 -17.58 15.94 2.49
C THR A 175 -17.57 15.78 0.97
N GLY A 176 -17.19 14.63 0.41
CA GLY A 176 -17.18 14.50 -1.06
C GLY A 176 -17.08 13.11 -1.68
N GLN A 177 -16.96 12.03 -0.91
CA GLN A 177 -16.92 10.68 -1.49
C GLN A 177 -18.33 10.12 -1.64
N GLN A 178 -18.62 9.59 -2.83
CA GLN A 178 -19.82 8.80 -3.06
C GLN A 178 -19.77 7.57 -2.14
N PRO A 179 -20.85 7.26 -1.41
CA PRO A 179 -20.92 6.04 -0.62
C PRO A 179 -20.67 4.83 -1.51
N VAL A 180 -19.65 4.04 -1.20
CA VAL A 180 -19.51 2.69 -1.76
C VAL A 180 -20.63 1.86 -1.14
N PRO A 181 -21.53 1.23 -1.93
CA PRO A 181 -22.60 0.42 -1.37
C PRO A 181 -21.97 -0.74 -0.59
N PRO A 182 -22.44 -1.04 0.63
CA PRO A 182 -21.82 -2.05 1.48
C PRO A 182 -21.83 -3.42 0.79
N PRO A 183 -20.83 -4.28 1.05
CA PRO A 183 -20.80 -5.63 0.52
C PRO A 183 -22.01 -6.45 0.99
N SER A 184 -22.42 -7.43 0.17
CA SER A 184 -23.56 -8.30 0.46
C SER A 184 -23.36 -9.09 1.76
N PRO A 185 -24.22 -8.93 2.79
CA PRO A 185 -24.10 -9.67 4.05
C PRO A 185 -24.22 -11.19 3.86
N VAL A 186 -25.03 -11.63 2.89
CA VAL A 186 -25.21 -13.06 2.57
C VAL A 186 -23.92 -13.64 2.00
N MET A 187 -23.24 -12.91 1.12
CA MET A 187 -21.97 -13.36 0.54
C MET A 187 -20.86 -13.39 1.59
N LEU A 188 -20.81 -12.40 2.50
CA LEU A 188 -19.87 -12.41 3.63
C LEU A 188 -20.09 -13.62 4.53
N HIS A 189 -21.35 -13.94 4.84
CA HIS A 189 -21.68 -15.14 5.62
C HIS A 189 -21.25 -16.43 4.91
N MET A 190 -21.56 -16.57 3.62
CA MET A 190 -21.15 -17.72 2.82
C MET A 190 -19.63 -17.86 2.71
N LEU A 191 -18.91 -16.75 2.61
CA LEU A 191 -17.44 -16.75 2.57
C LEU A 191 -16.86 -17.31 3.87
N SER A 192 -17.37 -16.83 5.01
CA SER A 192 -16.96 -17.30 6.34
C SER A 192 -17.28 -18.79 6.56
N ASP A 193 -18.46 -19.24 6.13
CA ASP A 193 -18.84 -20.65 6.17
C ASP A 193 -17.97 -21.51 5.23
N ALA A 194 -17.62 -21.00 4.06
CA ALA A 194 -16.73 -21.68 3.12
C ALA A 194 -15.31 -21.82 3.66
N SER A 195 -14.73 -20.74 4.20
CA SER A 195 -13.35 -20.74 4.73
C SER A 195 -13.21 -21.61 5.97
N SER A 196 -14.14 -21.50 6.92
CA SER A 196 -14.15 -22.34 8.13
C SER A 196 -14.34 -23.83 7.84
N SER A 197 -15.04 -24.16 6.76
CA SER A 197 -15.21 -25.54 6.27
C SER A 197 -14.06 -26.03 5.38
N GLY A 198 -13.01 -25.23 5.15
CA GLY A 198 -11.87 -25.59 4.30
C GLY A 198 -12.21 -25.74 2.81
N ARG A 199 -13.31 -25.15 2.33
CA ARG A 199 -13.76 -25.22 0.93
C ARG A 199 -13.00 -24.21 0.06
N THR A 200 -11.69 -24.40 -0.11
CA THR A 200 -10.77 -23.44 -0.77
C THR A 200 -11.29 -22.89 -2.10
N GLY A 201 -11.80 -23.75 -3.00
CA GLY A 201 -12.32 -23.30 -4.29
C GLY A 201 -13.54 -22.37 -4.17
N LEU A 202 -14.46 -22.66 -3.24
CA LEU A 202 -15.62 -21.82 -2.97
C LEU A 202 -15.22 -20.52 -2.26
N THR A 203 -14.25 -20.58 -1.35
CA THR A 203 -13.68 -19.41 -0.68
C THR A 203 -13.09 -18.43 -1.70
N VAL A 204 -12.28 -18.92 -2.65
CA VAL A 204 -11.69 -18.09 -3.70
C VAL A 204 -12.78 -17.49 -4.61
N LEU A 205 -13.77 -18.28 -5.02
CA LEU A 205 -14.86 -17.81 -5.87
C LEU A 205 -15.69 -16.72 -5.18
N LEU A 206 -16.08 -16.92 -3.93
CA LEU A 206 -16.84 -15.94 -3.15
C LEU A 206 -16.03 -14.66 -2.90
N GLY A 207 -14.72 -14.79 -2.64
CA GLY A 207 -13.81 -13.66 -2.52
C GLY A 207 -13.77 -12.82 -3.80
N LEU A 208 -13.62 -13.46 -4.97
CA LEU A 208 -13.65 -12.77 -6.27
C LEU A 208 -14.99 -12.09 -6.53
N CYS A 209 -16.11 -12.74 -6.21
CA CYS A 209 -17.43 -12.13 -6.36
C CYS A 209 -17.63 -10.92 -5.43
N LEU A 210 -17.09 -10.96 -4.21
CA LEU A 210 -17.12 -9.84 -3.26
C LEU A 210 -16.25 -8.66 -3.71
N MET A 211 -15.12 -8.92 -4.38
CA MET A 211 -14.26 -7.87 -4.94
C MET A 211 -14.93 -7.14 -6.13
N GLY A 212 -15.96 -7.73 -6.73
CA GLY A 212 -16.73 -7.17 -7.83
C GLY A 212 -15.96 -7.12 -9.15
N GLU A 213 -16.65 -6.71 -10.21
CA GLU A 213 -16.02 -6.54 -11.52
C GLU A 213 -14.92 -5.47 -11.45
N GLN A 214 -13.76 -5.76 -12.06
CA GLN A 214 -12.57 -4.90 -12.06
C GLN A 214 -12.00 -4.58 -10.67
N GLY A 215 -12.42 -5.27 -9.60
CA GLY A 215 -11.92 -5.01 -8.25
C GLY A 215 -12.49 -3.74 -7.63
N ALA A 216 -13.73 -3.36 -7.96
CA ALA A 216 -14.42 -2.19 -7.43
C ALA A 216 -14.39 -2.08 -5.89
N TYR A 217 -14.25 -3.21 -5.18
CA TYR A 217 -14.18 -3.29 -3.73
C TYR A 217 -12.78 -3.56 -3.17
N LEU A 218 -11.72 -3.53 -4.00
CA LEU A 218 -10.34 -3.73 -3.54
C LEU A 218 -9.93 -2.69 -2.50
N ALA A 219 -10.41 -1.46 -2.62
CA ALA A 219 -10.13 -0.38 -1.67
C ALA A 219 -11.20 -0.23 -0.57
N GLU A 220 -12.14 -1.17 -0.45
CA GLU A 220 -13.21 -1.12 0.55
C GLU A 220 -12.89 -2.03 1.74
N PRO A 221 -12.60 -1.48 2.94
CA PRO A 221 -12.15 -2.27 4.09
C PRO A 221 -13.16 -3.36 4.50
N LEU A 222 -14.46 -3.06 4.38
CA LEU A 222 -15.54 -3.96 4.77
C LEU A 222 -15.65 -5.21 3.87
N ALA A 223 -15.13 -5.14 2.65
CA ALA A 223 -15.07 -6.27 1.73
C ALA A 223 -13.71 -6.96 1.78
N LEU A 224 -12.62 -6.18 1.75
CA LEU A 224 -11.25 -6.69 1.68
C LEU A 224 -10.88 -7.52 2.92
N GLY A 225 -11.16 -7.02 4.13
CA GLY A 225 -10.78 -7.70 5.38
C GLY A 225 -11.27 -9.15 5.45
N PRO A 226 -12.59 -9.40 5.32
CA PRO A 226 -13.15 -10.75 5.31
C PRO A 226 -12.57 -11.66 4.22
N VAL A 227 -12.29 -11.13 3.02
CA VAL A 227 -11.65 -11.91 1.95
C VAL A 227 -10.24 -12.33 2.35
N LEU A 228 -9.43 -11.39 2.87
CA LEU A 228 -8.08 -11.68 3.33
C LEU A 228 -8.07 -12.71 4.46
N GLU A 229 -8.96 -12.58 5.45
CA GLU A 229 -9.10 -13.55 6.54
C GLU A 229 -9.49 -14.94 6.03
N ALA A 230 -10.45 -15.01 5.10
CA ALA A 230 -10.92 -16.27 4.53
C ALA A 230 -9.82 -16.98 3.72
N LEU A 231 -9.02 -16.24 2.95
CA LEU A 231 -7.84 -16.78 2.26
C LEU A 231 -6.80 -17.27 3.26
N ASN A 232 -6.53 -16.50 4.31
CA ASN A 232 -5.57 -16.85 5.36
C ASN A 232 -5.98 -18.14 6.09
N GLN A 233 -7.27 -18.29 6.41
CA GLN A 233 -7.84 -19.49 7.06
C GLN A 233 -7.75 -20.75 6.19
N THR A 234 -7.76 -20.61 4.87
CA THR A 234 -7.68 -21.74 3.93
C THR A 234 -6.25 -22.07 3.49
N GLY A 235 -5.25 -21.42 4.10
CA GLY A 235 -3.83 -21.64 3.81
C GLY A 235 -3.28 -20.85 2.61
N LEU A 236 -4.09 -19.98 2.00
CA LEU A 236 -3.70 -19.12 0.86
C LEU A 236 -2.99 -17.84 1.34
N HIS A 237 -1.95 -18.02 2.16
CA HIS A 237 -1.25 -16.91 2.83
C HIS A 237 -0.54 -15.97 1.84
N LYS A 238 0.02 -16.53 0.77
CA LYS A 238 0.75 -15.74 -0.24
C LYS A 238 -0.21 -14.91 -1.09
N GLU A 239 -1.33 -15.52 -1.46
CA GLU A 239 -2.39 -14.90 -2.24
C GLU A 239 -3.08 -13.79 -1.44
N ALA A 240 -3.34 -14.00 -0.15
CA ALA A 240 -3.86 -12.97 0.74
C ALA A 240 -2.90 -11.76 0.81
N ARG A 241 -1.59 -11.99 0.98
CA ARG A 241 -0.59 -10.91 1.02
C ARG A 241 -0.45 -10.19 -0.33
N ALA A 242 -0.51 -10.91 -1.44
CA ALA A 242 -0.49 -10.31 -2.78
C ALA A 242 -1.72 -9.43 -3.02
N LEU A 243 -2.91 -9.94 -2.70
CA LEU A 243 -4.16 -9.19 -2.81
C LEU A 243 -4.17 -7.94 -1.93
N ALA A 244 -3.68 -8.06 -0.69
CA ALA A 244 -3.51 -6.95 0.22
C ALA A 244 -2.57 -5.87 -0.36
N MET A 245 -1.43 -6.27 -0.92
CA MET A 245 -0.49 -5.34 -1.55
C MET A 245 -1.14 -4.60 -2.73
N ASP A 246 -1.83 -5.33 -3.61
CA ASP A 246 -2.53 -4.73 -4.76
C ASP A 246 -3.60 -3.72 -4.31
N ALA A 247 -4.41 -4.07 -3.30
CA ALA A 247 -5.44 -3.21 -2.74
C ALA A 247 -4.86 -1.90 -2.16
N LEU A 248 -3.78 -1.99 -1.39
CA LEU A 248 -3.15 -0.83 -0.76
C LEU A 248 -2.51 0.09 -1.81
N LEU A 249 -1.79 -0.48 -2.78
CA LEU A 249 -1.20 0.29 -3.87
C LEU A 249 -2.26 0.95 -4.75
N HIS A 250 -3.39 0.29 -4.98
CA HIS A 250 -4.53 0.86 -5.68
C HIS A 250 -5.15 2.03 -4.91
N ALA A 251 -5.19 1.97 -3.57
CA ALA A 251 -5.61 3.07 -2.71
C ALA A 251 -4.56 4.19 -2.53
N GLY A 252 -3.43 4.10 -3.24
CA GLY A 252 -2.33 5.07 -3.18
C GLY A 252 -1.53 5.03 -1.88
N ILE A 253 -1.54 3.89 -1.17
CA ILE A 253 -0.85 3.68 0.10
C ILE A 253 0.59 3.18 -0.09
#